data_AF-A0A436G5N5-F1
#
_entry.id   AF-A0A436G5N5-F1
#
_cell.length_a   1.000
_cell.length_b   1.000
_cell.length_c   1.000
_cell.angle_alpha   90.00
_cell.angle_beta   90.00
_cell.angle_gamma   90.00
#
_symmetry.space_group_name_H-M   'P 1'
#
loop_
_entity.id
_entity.type
_entity.pdbx_description
1 polymer ?
#
loop_
_entity_poly.entity_id
_entity_poly.type
_entity_poly.pdbx_seq_one_letter_code
_entity_poly.pdbx_strand_id
1 'polypeptide(L)'
;MNSAVPDAFGETLAEDAPDVSAAEALAILRRYYGLTGTARPLPGERDHNFHIQADGEREFVLKISHPAEEAGFTDFQNKALDHILAVDPILPVPSVRKSLEGEPQFAASVGGSA
;
A
#
# COMPACT_ATOMS: atom_id res chain seq x y z
N MET A 1 21.01 13.76 35.06
CA MET A 1 20.04 14.17 34.03
C MET A 1 19.70 12.92 33.24
N ASN A 2 18.65 12.19 33.65
CA ASN A 2 18.11 11.10 32.85
C ASN A 2 17.28 11.74 31.75
N SER A 3 17.84 11.86 30.55
CA SER A 3 17.02 12.07 29.36
C SER A 3 16.24 10.78 29.15
N ALA A 4 14.93 10.84 29.38
CA ALA A 4 14.02 9.77 28.99
C ALA A 4 14.25 9.50 27.50
N VAL A 5 14.54 8.25 27.15
CA VAL A 5 14.39 7.77 25.78
C VAL A 5 12.91 7.98 25.46
N PRO A 6 12.54 8.77 24.43
CA PRO A 6 11.15 8.87 24.03
C PRO A 6 10.65 7.46 23.72
N ASP A 7 9.48 7.11 24.25
CA ASP A 7 8.80 5.84 24.03
C ASP A 7 8.20 5.79 22.62
N ALA A 8 9.02 6.15 21.62
CA ALA A 8 8.62 6.44 20.24
C ALA A 8 8.21 5.19 19.46
N PHE A 9 8.42 3.99 20.01
CA PHE A 9 7.96 2.75 19.40
C PHE A 9 6.44 2.55 19.56
N GLY A 10 5.82 3.15 20.58
CA GLY A 10 4.39 2.99 20.87
C GLY A 10 3.48 4.09 20.32
N GLU A 11 3.97 5.33 20.22
CA GLU A 11 3.13 6.47 19.82
C GLU A 11 2.71 6.42 18.34
N THR A 12 3.52 5.80 17.47
CA THR A 12 3.21 5.70 16.04
C THR A 12 2.14 4.64 15.71
N LEU A 13 1.76 3.82 16.69
CA LEU A 13 0.65 2.85 16.58
C LEU A 13 -0.71 3.46 16.94
N ALA A 14 -0.74 4.71 17.43
CA ALA A 14 -1.93 5.33 18.02
C ALA A 14 -2.65 6.35 17.10
N GLU A 15 -2.11 6.64 15.91
CA GLU A 15 -2.81 7.47 14.94
C GLU A 15 -3.68 6.62 14.02
N ASP A 16 -4.98 6.91 14.02
CA ASP A 16 -5.92 6.29 13.09
C ASP A 16 -5.67 6.84 11.68
N ALA A 17 -5.38 5.95 10.73
CA ALA A 17 -5.42 6.30 9.31
C ALA A 17 -6.84 6.75 8.93
N PRO A 18 -7.01 7.65 7.94
CA PRO A 18 -8.30 7.84 7.30
C PRO A 18 -8.85 6.48 6.86
N ASP A 19 -10.10 6.18 7.22
CA ASP A 19 -10.74 4.96 6.76
C ASP A 19 -10.86 5.00 5.24
N VAL A 20 -10.50 3.91 4.58
CA VAL A 20 -10.61 3.78 3.12
C VAL A 20 -11.68 2.75 2.84
N SER A 21 -12.75 3.18 2.19
CA SER A 21 -13.81 2.25 1.79
C SER A 21 -13.35 1.38 0.60
N ALA A 22 -13.98 0.21 0.46
CA ALA A 22 -13.78 -0.62 -0.73
C ALA A 22 -14.13 0.13 -2.04
N ALA A 23 -15.07 1.07 -2.00
CA ALA A 23 -15.43 1.90 -3.15
C ALA A 23 -14.30 2.86 -3.54
N GLU A 24 -13.62 3.47 -2.56
CA GLU A 24 -12.45 4.32 -2.80
C GLU A 24 -11.26 3.51 -3.31
N ALA A 25 -11.01 2.33 -2.73
CA ALA A 25 -10.00 1.39 -3.22
C ALA A 25 -10.23 1.04 -4.70
N LEU A 26 -11.47 0.77 -5.10
CA LEU A 26 -11.83 0.53 -6.50
C LEU A 26 -11.71 1.77 -7.39
N ALA A 27 -11.99 2.97 -6.86
CA ALA A 27 -11.79 4.21 -7.58
C ALA A 27 -10.29 4.47 -7.86
N ILE A 28 -9.41 4.24 -6.87
CA ILE A 28 -7.96 4.28 -7.02
C ILE A 28 -7.51 3.26 -8.06
N LEU A 29 -7.97 2.01 -7.95
CA LEU A 29 -7.64 0.93 -8.87
C LEU A 29 -7.95 1.31 -10.33
N ARG A 30 -9.17 1.81 -10.58
CA ARG A 30 -9.60 2.24 -11.90
C ARG A 30 -8.77 3.43 -12.41
N ARG A 31 -8.54 4.42 -11.55
CA ARG A 31 -7.87 5.67 -11.92
C ARG A 31 -6.40 5.46 -12.27
N TYR A 32 -5.67 4.74 -11.43
CA TYR A 32 -4.20 4.67 -11.51
C TYR A 32 -3.68 3.38 -12.13
N TYR A 33 -4.49 2.33 -12.23
CA TYR A 33 -4.07 1.05 -12.82
C TYR A 33 -4.92 0.63 -14.02
N GLY A 34 -6.03 1.32 -14.30
CA GLY A 34 -6.94 0.97 -15.38
C GLY A 34 -7.63 -0.38 -15.18
N LEU A 35 -7.72 -0.85 -13.93
CA LEU A 35 -8.30 -2.13 -13.56
C LEU A 35 -9.68 -1.94 -12.93
N THR A 36 -10.59 -2.88 -13.20
CA THR A 36 -11.93 -3.00 -12.61
C THR A 36 -12.08 -4.35 -11.93
N GLY A 37 -13.02 -4.48 -11.00
CA GLY A 37 -13.24 -5.72 -10.25
C GLY A 37 -13.91 -5.48 -8.90
N THR A 38 -13.63 -6.36 -7.94
CA THR A 38 -14.10 -6.25 -6.55
C THR A 38 -12.95 -6.03 -5.58
N ALA A 39 -13.25 -5.42 -4.43
CA ALA A 39 -12.30 -5.18 -3.36
C ALA A 39 -12.87 -5.68 -2.03
N ARG A 40 -12.06 -6.44 -1.28
CA ARG A 40 -12.38 -6.89 0.07
C ARG A 40 -11.26 -6.49 1.02
N PRO A 41 -11.54 -5.86 2.17
CA PRO A 41 -10.50 -5.52 3.13
C PRO A 41 -9.81 -6.78 3.65
N LEU A 42 -8.50 -6.65 3.83
CA LEU A 42 -7.63 -7.60 4.51
C LEU A 42 -7.19 -6.98 5.84
N PRO A 43 -6.86 -7.80 6.86
CA PRO A 43 -6.25 -7.30 8.08
C PRO A 43 -4.99 -6.49 7.77
N GLY A 44 -4.85 -5.35 8.41
CA GLY A 44 -3.67 -4.50 8.40
C GLY A 44 -3.51 -3.88 9.78
N GLU A 45 -2.28 -3.59 10.19
CA GLU A 45 -2.02 -2.91 11.46
C GLU A 45 -2.13 -1.39 11.27
N ARG A 46 -1.43 -0.86 10.26
CA ARG A 46 -1.33 0.58 9.99
C ARG A 46 -1.73 0.96 8.57
N ASP A 47 -1.50 0.05 7.64
CA ASP A 47 -1.84 0.18 6.24
C ASP A 47 -3.22 -0.42 5.97
N HIS A 48 -3.93 0.18 5.01
CA HIS A 48 -5.15 -0.42 4.48
C HIS A 48 -4.78 -1.38 3.35
N ASN A 49 -5.12 -2.65 3.53
CA ASN A 49 -4.85 -3.70 2.57
C ASN A 49 -6.17 -4.20 1.97
N PHE A 50 -6.25 -4.29 0.64
CA PHE A 50 -7.41 -4.84 -0.05
C PHE A 50 -7.01 -6.00 -0.93
N HIS A 51 -7.72 -7.11 -0.79
CA HIS A 51 -7.75 -8.15 -1.80
C HIS A 51 -8.58 -7.65 -2.98
N ILE A 52 -7.93 -7.56 -4.14
CA ILE A 52 -8.55 -7.16 -5.39
C ILE A 52 -8.73 -8.41 -6.24
N GLN A 53 -9.96 -8.69 -6.65
CA GLN A 53 -10.24 -9.64 -7.72
C GLN A 53 -10.54 -8.82 -8.98
N ALA A 54 -9.54 -8.68 -9.84
CA ALA A 54 -9.68 -7.92 -11.07
C ALA A 54 -10.42 -8.73 -12.14
N ASP A 55 -11.16 -8.04 -13.00
CA ASP A 55 -11.80 -8.66 -14.15
C ASP A 55 -10.74 -9.36 -15.02
N GLY A 56 -11.00 -10.62 -15.38
CA GLY A 56 -10.03 -11.47 -16.11
C GLY A 56 -9.10 -12.30 -15.22
N GLU A 57 -9.58 -12.72 -14.04
CA GLU A 57 -8.98 -13.77 -13.18
C GLU A 57 -7.59 -13.47 -12.60
N ARG A 58 -7.23 -12.18 -12.48
CA ARG A 58 -6.01 -11.79 -11.77
C ARG A 58 -6.35 -11.23 -10.41
N GLU A 59 -5.59 -11.66 -9.42
CA GLU A 59 -5.73 -11.18 -8.05
C GLU A 59 -4.54 -10.29 -7.67
N PHE A 60 -4.82 -9.24 -6.90
CA PHE A 60 -3.81 -8.32 -6.41
C PHE A 60 -4.06 -8.01 -4.93
N VAL A 61 -3.02 -7.51 -4.27
CA VAL A 61 -3.18 -6.77 -3.03
C VAL A 61 -2.96 -5.30 -3.34
N LEU A 62 -3.97 -4.46 -3.12
CA LEU A 62 -3.79 -3.02 -3.10
C LEU A 62 -3.44 -2.61 -1.66
N LYS A 63 -2.24 -2.04 -1.48
CA LYS A 63 -1.78 -1.50 -0.20
C LYS A 63 -1.86 0.02 -0.25
N ILE A 64 -2.42 0.62 0.80
CA ILE A 64 -2.48 2.07 1.00
C ILE A 64 -1.79 2.35 2.33
N SER A 65 -0.54 2.84 2.26
CA SER A 65 0.25 3.17 3.42
C SER A 65 -0.40 4.29 4.23
N HIS A 66 -0.21 4.23 5.55
CA HIS A 66 -0.59 5.30 6.46
C HIS A 66 0.04 6.63 6.02
N PRO A 67 -0.65 7.79 6.06
CA PRO A 67 -0.09 9.07 5.62
C PRO A 67 1.16 9.50 6.41
N ALA A 68 1.27 9.08 7.67
CA ALA A 68 2.46 9.27 8.51
C ALA A 68 3.62 8.30 8.21
N GLU A 69 3.45 7.33 7.31
CA GLU A 69 4.56 6.48 6.85
C GLU A 69 5.45 7.26 5.89
N GLU A 70 6.76 7.23 6.13
CA GLU A 70 7.70 7.86 5.21
C GLU A 70 7.73 7.13 3.87
N ALA A 71 7.58 7.86 2.78
CA ALA A 71 7.59 7.30 1.42
C ALA A 71 8.86 6.48 1.10
N GLY A 72 9.98 6.76 1.78
CA GLY A 72 11.23 6.00 1.66
C GLY A 72 11.11 4.55 2.16
N PHE A 73 10.19 4.27 3.09
CA PHE A 73 9.95 2.92 3.59
C PHE A 73 9.21 2.06 2.55
N THR A 74 8.20 2.62 1.89
CA THR A 74 7.53 1.95 0.76
C THR A 74 8.49 1.75 -0.41
N ASP A 75 9.32 2.75 -0.72
CA ASP A 75 10.32 2.66 -1.80
C ASP A 75 11.37 1.57 -1.52
N PHE A 76 11.83 1.49 -0.27
CA PHE A 76 12.73 0.43 0.16
C PHE A 76 12.11 -0.97 -0.03
N GLN A 77 10.85 -1.16 0.38
CA GLN A 77 10.14 -2.43 0.20
C GLN A 77 10.00 -2.79 -1.29
N ASN A 78 9.62 -1.83 -2.14
CA ASN A 78 9.50 -2.03 -3.58
C ASN A 78 10.85 -2.44 -4.20
N LYS A 79 11.93 -1.73 -3.87
CA LYS A 79 13.29 -2.05 -4.36
C LYS A 79 13.80 -3.38 -3.85
N ALA A 80 13.43 -3.78 -2.63
CA ALA A 80 13.79 -5.09 -2.10
C ALA A 80 13.13 -6.22 -2.90
N LEU A 81 11.84 -6.11 -3.24
CA LEU A 81 11.13 -7.08 -4.10
C LEU A 81 11.74 -7.13 -5.50
N ASP A 82 12.03 -5.97 -6.10
CA ASP A 82 12.68 -5.89 -7.40
C ASP A 82 14.08 -6.54 -7.37
N HIS A 83 14.85 -6.35 -6.30
CA HIS A 83 16.15 -6.97 -6.13
C HIS A 83 16.03 -8.50 -6.01
N ILE A 84 15.08 -9.00 -5.21
CA ILE A 84 14.85 -10.45 -5.07
C ILE A 84 14.53 -11.08 -6.43
N LEU A 85 13.60 -10.49 -7.18
CA LEU A 85 13.19 -11.01 -8.49
C LEU A 85 14.30 -10.90 -9.56
N ALA A 86 15.19 -9.91 -9.44
CA ALA A 86 16.35 -9.78 -10.33
C ALA A 86 17.42 -10.85 -10.05
N VAL A 87 17.57 -11.27 -8.79
CA VAL A 87 18.55 -12.28 -8.37
C VAL A 87 18.01 -13.70 -8.57
N ASP A 88 16.76 -13.94 -8.17
CA ASP A 88 16.10 -15.24 -8.27
C ASP A 88 14.61 -15.05 -8.67
N PRO A 89 14.29 -15.11 -9.98
CA PRO A 89 12.96 -14.83 -10.49
C PRO A 89 11.95 -15.96 -10.23
N ILE A 90 12.38 -17.11 -9.71
CA ILE A 90 11.49 -18.23 -9.40
C ILE A 90 11.06 -18.24 -7.93
N LEU A 91 11.63 -17.37 -7.08
CA LEU A 91 11.17 -17.22 -5.70
C LEU A 91 9.72 -16.73 -5.67
N PRO A 92 8.85 -17.34 -4.84
CA PRO A 92 7.44 -17.00 -4.78
C PRO A 92 7.21 -15.74 -3.94
N VAL A 93 7.81 -14.63 -4.34
CA VAL A 93 7.60 -13.30 -3.74
C VAL A 93 6.62 -12.47 -4.57
N PRO A 94 5.91 -11.51 -3.96
CA PRO A 94 5.09 -10.56 -4.71
C PRO A 94 5.92 -9.77 -5.73
N SER A 95 5.32 -9.44 -6.88
CA SER A 95 5.89 -8.48 -7.83
C SER A 95 5.10 -7.17 -7.78
N VAL A 96 5.81 -6.05 -7.81
CA VAL A 96 5.19 -4.72 -7.78
C VAL A 96 4.60 -4.40 -9.15
N ARG A 97 3.29 -4.14 -9.19
CA ARG A 97 2.63 -3.63 -10.39
C ARG A 97 2.75 -2.11 -10.44
N LYS A 98 3.39 -1.59 -11.48
CA LYS A 98 3.46 -0.14 -11.74
C LYS A 98 2.10 0.43 -12.13
N SER A 99 1.89 1.70 -11.80
CA SER A 99 0.73 2.49 -12.24
C SER A 99 0.73 2.68 -13.76
N LEU A 100 -0.35 3.24 -14.30
CA LEU A 100 -0.45 3.65 -15.71
C LEU A 100 0.61 4.70 -16.11
N GLU A 101 1.13 5.44 -15.14
CA GLU A 101 2.21 6.42 -15.34
C GLU A 101 3.61 5.81 -15.18
N GLY A 102 3.70 4.52 -14.84
CA GLY A 102 4.97 3.80 -14.66
C GLY A 102 5.57 3.91 -13.27
N GLU A 103 4.87 4.54 -12.33
CA GLU A 103 5.33 4.74 -10.96
C GLU A 103 5.04 3.49 -10.08
N PRO A 104 6.00 3.04 -9.24
CA PRO A 104 5.79 1.92 -8.33
C PRO A 104 4.98 2.31 -7.08
N GLN A 105 4.90 3.60 -6.77
CA GLN A 105 4.12 4.16 -5.67
C GLN A 105 3.76 5.61 -5.98
N PHE A 106 2.65 6.10 -5.41
CA PHE A 106 2.19 7.47 -5.60
C PHE A 106 1.29 7.89 -4.42
N ALA A 107 1.18 9.20 -4.20
CA ALA A 107 0.20 9.74 -3.26
C ALA A 107 -1.19 9.75 -3.89
N ALA A 108 -2.21 9.35 -3.13
CA ALA A 108 -3.61 9.40 -3.54
C ALA A 108 -4.44 10.07 -2.46
N SER A 109 -5.41 10.90 -2.88
CA SER A 109 -6.43 11.43 -1.97
C SER A 109 -7.50 10.37 -1.72
N VAL A 110 -7.73 10.07 -0.45
CA VAL A 110 -8.81 9.21 0.06
C VAL A 110 -9.65 10.04 1.02
N GLY A 111 -10.98 9.92 0.95
CA GLY A 111 -11.89 10.82 1.62
C GLY A 111 -11.97 12.19 0.94
N GLY A 112 -13.18 12.61 0.58
CA GLY A 112 -13.45 14.01 0.25
C GLY A 112 -13.43 14.85 1.51
N SER A 113 -12.26 15.37 1.89
CA SER A 113 -12.20 16.65 2.60
C SER A 113 -11.91 17.74 1.58
N ALA A 114 -12.85 18.68 1.50
CA ALA A 114 -12.64 19.99 0.90
C ALA A 114 -11.55 20.79 1.65
#